data_AF-A0A3N5T2U0-F1
#
_entry.id   AF-A0A3N5T2U0-F1
#
_cell.length_a   1.000
_cell.length_b   1.000
_cell.length_c   1.000
_cell.angle_alpha   90.00
_cell.angle_beta   90.00
_cell.angle_gamma   90.00
#
_symmetry.space_group_name_H-M   'P 1'
#
loop_
_entity.id
_entity.type
_entity.pdbx_description
1 polymer ?
#
loop_
_entity_poly.entity_id
_entity_poly.type
_entity_poly.pdbx_seq_one_letter_code
_entity_poly.pdbx_strand_id
1 'polypeptide(L)'
;QLEEDKKQLEEDKETSTNRTEIAKREEDIKEREQEIQRREEQITREQQQLNRDREEIARDERGIQERRTTDTTATQTTTSLATTDAVVTEKGLFLKVQEGSENETGRIILYNFKDDKQEASTQNISVKQRTVLVYSNVLLVVAEPAGSGASYLMLIDPKALTVTKQSQEEIFKGSILATQGSGIYAVVKRGTSYFAGKFDGALAMTARSQQEVIPNTPILISGSYLYVQARNGEILRLQVTDLASRDSASVP
;
A
#
# COMPACT_ATOMS: atom_id res chain seq x y z
N GLN A 1 -27.88 51.15 -55.50
CA GLN A 1 -27.40 52.21 -54.58
C GLN A 1 -27.86 51.94 -53.14
N LEU A 2 -29.06 52.32 -52.67
CA LEU A 2 -29.46 52.11 -51.26
C LEU A 2 -29.53 50.64 -50.79
N GLU A 3 -29.79 49.70 -51.69
CA GLU A 3 -29.87 48.26 -51.38
C GLU A 3 -28.50 47.56 -51.44
N GLU A 4 -27.56 48.08 -52.25
CA GLU A 4 -26.16 47.62 -52.29
C GLU A 4 -25.39 48.11 -51.05
N ASP A 5 -25.59 49.37 -50.65
CA ASP A 5 -24.95 49.94 -49.46
C ASP A 5 -25.36 49.20 -48.18
N LYS A 6 -26.61 48.71 -48.11
CA LYS A 6 -27.11 47.96 -46.95
C LYS A 6 -26.52 46.54 -46.88
N LYS A 7 -26.29 45.92 -48.02
CA LYS A 7 -25.67 44.59 -48.12
C LYS A 7 -24.17 44.64 -47.79
N GLN A 8 -23.48 45.69 -48.24
CA GLN A 8 -22.08 45.95 -47.90
C GLN A 8 -21.90 46.16 -46.39
N LEU A 9 -22.83 46.89 -45.75
CA LEU A 9 -22.79 47.17 -44.31
C LEU A 9 -23.05 45.91 -43.44
N GLU A 10 -23.84 44.95 -43.91
CA GLU A 10 -24.05 43.67 -43.21
C GLU A 10 -22.87 42.72 -43.38
N GLU A 11 -22.29 42.62 -44.59
CA GLU A 11 -21.07 41.85 -44.83
C GLU A 11 -19.87 42.39 -44.02
N ASP A 12 -19.71 43.71 -43.90
CA ASP A 12 -18.67 44.32 -43.08
C ASP A 12 -18.87 44.06 -41.58
N LYS A 13 -20.12 44.01 -41.11
CA LYS A 13 -20.44 43.69 -39.70
C LYS A 13 -20.20 42.23 -39.37
N GLU A 14 -20.59 41.29 -40.22
CA GLU A 14 -20.30 39.86 -40.03
C GLU A 14 -18.80 39.58 -40.08
N THR A 15 -18.08 40.22 -41.02
CA THR A 15 -16.61 40.08 -41.13
C THR A 15 -15.90 40.67 -39.92
N SER A 16 -16.41 41.78 -39.37
CA SER A 16 -15.87 42.37 -38.13
C SER A 16 -16.11 41.45 -36.92
N THR A 17 -17.30 40.85 -36.80
CA THR A 17 -17.68 40.01 -35.66
C THR A 17 -16.90 38.69 -35.65
N ASN A 18 -16.74 38.06 -36.81
CA ASN A 18 -15.90 36.87 -36.96
C ASN A 18 -14.42 37.15 -36.64
N ARG A 19 -13.89 38.33 -37.03
CA ARG A 19 -12.53 38.73 -36.65
C ARG A 19 -12.35 38.88 -35.14
N THR A 20 -13.34 39.44 -34.44
CA THR A 20 -13.27 39.58 -32.97
C THR A 20 -13.36 38.24 -32.24
N GLU A 21 -14.16 37.29 -32.74
CA GLU A 21 -14.23 35.94 -32.17
C GLU A 21 -12.97 35.12 -32.43
N ILE A 22 -12.38 35.23 -33.62
CA ILE A 22 -11.10 34.59 -33.94
C ILE A 22 -9.98 35.15 -33.04
N ALA A 23 -9.93 36.48 -32.86
CA ALA A 23 -8.96 37.12 -31.97
C ALA A 23 -9.09 36.65 -30.51
N LYS A 24 -10.31 36.50 -29.99
CA LYS A 24 -10.54 35.95 -28.63
C LYS A 24 -10.12 34.48 -28.51
N ARG A 25 -10.38 33.66 -29.52
CA ARG A 25 -9.96 32.25 -29.52
C ARG A 25 -8.44 32.11 -29.62
N GLU A 26 -7.77 32.97 -30.37
CA GLU A 26 -6.31 33.02 -30.43
C GLU A 26 -5.69 33.42 -29.08
N GLU A 27 -6.32 34.34 -28.34
CA GLU A 27 -5.88 34.74 -27.00
C GLU A 27 -6.07 33.61 -25.97
N ASP A 28 -7.23 32.94 -25.96
CA ASP A 28 -7.51 31.76 -25.11
C ASP A 28 -6.56 30.58 -25.39
N ILE A 29 -6.23 30.33 -26.66
CA ILE A 29 -5.28 29.28 -27.05
C ILE A 29 -3.89 29.63 -26.52
N LYS A 30 -3.48 30.89 -26.64
CA LYS A 30 -2.18 31.38 -26.17
C LYS A 30 -2.05 31.29 -24.65
N GLU A 31 -3.12 31.57 -23.89
CA GLU A 31 -3.14 31.37 -22.43
C GLU A 31 -3.02 29.90 -22.05
N ARG A 32 -3.74 29.00 -22.74
CA ARG A 32 -3.66 27.55 -22.51
C ARG A 32 -2.28 26.98 -22.86
N GLU A 33 -1.66 27.44 -23.95
CA GLU A 33 -0.29 27.06 -24.30
C GLU A 33 0.70 27.48 -23.22
N GLN A 34 0.57 28.70 -22.66
CA GLN A 34 1.39 29.15 -21.55
C GLN A 34 1.16 28.35 -20.26
N GLU A 35 -0.08 27.93 -19.98
CA GLU A 35 -0.38 27.10 -18.81
C GLU A 35 0.18 25.67 -18.97
N ILE A 36 0.07 25.08 -20.16
CA ILE A 36 0.65 23.79 -20.49
C ILE A 36 2.18 23.85 -20.37
N GLN A 37 2.81 24.90 -20.90
CA GLN A 37 4.26 25.10 -20.79
C GLN A 37 4.71 25.23 -19.33
N ARG A 38 3.97 25.96 -18.49
CA ARG A 38 4.26 26.04 -17.03
C ARG A 38 4.10 24.69 -16.33
N ARG A 39 3.09 23.88 -16.70
CA ARG A 39 2.90 22.54 -16.16
C ARG A 39 4.01 21.58 -16.59
N GLU A 40 4.44 21.63 -17.85
CA GLU A 40 5.57 20.83 -18.34
C GLU A 40 6.89 21.21 -17.65
N GLU A 41 7.13 22.49 -17.41
CA GLU A 41 8.27 22.95 -16.62
C GLU A 41 8.20 22.49 -15.16
N GLN A 42 7.00 22.49 -14.55
CA GLN A 42 6.80 22.00 -13.19
C GLN A 42 7.04 20.49 -13.12
N ILE A 43 6.50 19.72 -14.06
CA ILE A 43 6.72 18.26 -14.16
C ILE A 43 8.20 17.97 -14.39
N THR A 44 8.89 18.74 -15.22
CA THR A 44 10.33 18.58 -15.45
C THR A 44 11.14 18.88 -14.19
N ARG A 45 10.78 19.93 -13.43
CA ARG A 45 11.39 20.25 -12.14
C ARG A 45 11.13 19.17 -11.09
N GLU A 46 9.91 18.69 -10.99
CA GLU A 46 9.53 17.59 -10.09
C GLU A 46 10.25 16.30 -10.47
N GLN A 47 10.40 15.98 -11.76
CA GLN A 47 11.14 14.81 -12.23
C GLN A 47 12.65 14.94 -11.96
N GLN A 48 13.23 16.14 -12.12
CA GLN A 48 14.61 16.40 -11.74
C GLN A 48 14.82 16.32 -10.23
N GLN A 49 13.87 16.80 -9.43
CA GLN A 49 13.92 16.70 -7.98
C GLN A 49 13.76 15.24 -7.53
N LEU A 50 12.82 14.49 -8.12
CA LEU A 50 12.66 13.05 -7.88
C LEU A 50 13.91 12.25 -8.27
N ASN A 51 14.61 12.64 -9.34
CA ASN A 51 15.87 12.01 -9.73
C ASN A 51 17.01 12.37 -8.76
N ARG A 52 17.09 13.61 -8.28
CA ARG A 52 18.04 14.02 -7.24
C ARG A 52 17.76 13.31 -5.93
N ASP A 53 16.50 13.21 -5.52
CA ASP A 53 16.06 12.49 -4.33
C ASP A 53 16.36 11.00 -4.48
N ARG A 54 16.16 10.39 -5.66
CA ARG A 54 16.59 9.01 -5.95
C ARG A 54 18.10 8.83 -5.87
N GLU A 55 18.88 9.80 -6.34
CA GLU A 55 20.34 9.75 -6.24
C GLU A 55 20.82 9.95 -4.80
N GLU A 56 20.16 10.81 -4.03
CA GLU A 56 20.45 11.03 -2.61
C GLU A 56 20.07 9.80 -1.80
N ILE A 57 18.90 9.20 -2.05
CA ILE A 57 18.50 7.89 -1.51
C ILE A 57 19.49 6.80 -1.93
N ALA A 58 19.97 6.77 -3.17
CA ALA A 58 20.95 5.78 -3.63
C ALA A 58 22.37 6.01 -3.05
N ARG A 59 22.69 7.23 -2.62
CA ARG A 59 23.94 7.54 -1.90
C ARG A 59 23.80 7.22 -0.42
N ASP A 60 22.65 7.51 0.19
CA ASP A 60 22.33 7.12 1.56
C ASP A 60 22.20 5.60 1.68
N GLU A 61 21.60 4.91 0.72
CA GLU A 61 21.58 3.45 0.64
C GLU A 61 22.98 2.88 0.51
N ARG A 62 23.89 3.52 -0.25
CA ARG A 62 25.31 3.13 -0.30
C ARG A 62 26.07 3.41 0.98
N GLY A 63 25.82 4.54 1.65
CA GLY A 63 26.40 4.85 2.96
C GLY A 63 25.86 3.94 4.08
N ILE A 64 24.62 3.47 3.96
CA ILE A 64 24.01 2.45 4.81
C ILE A 64 24.49 1.05 4.41
N GLN A 65 24.76 0.77 3.13
CA GLN A 65 25.36 -0.49 2.67
C GLN A 65 26.82 -0.63 3.08
N GLU A 66 27.63 0.43 3.04
CA GLU A 66 29.01 0.40 3.54
C GLU A 66 29.07 0.26 5.06
N ARG A 67 28.09 0.82 5.80
CA ARG A 67 27.88 0.51 7.23
C ARG A 67 27.30 -0.89 7.48
N ARG A 68 26.52 -1.46 6.54
CA ARG A 68 25.99 -2.84 6.60
C ARG A 68 26.96 -3.90 6.08
N THR A 69 27.99 -3.56 5.33
CA THR A 69 29.09 -4.50 5.03
C THR A 69 29.99 -4.72 6.23
N THR A 70 29.92 -3.83 7.23
CA THR A 70 30.39 -4.10 8.59
C THR A 70 29.31 -4.68 9.51
N ASP A 71 28.02 -4.49 9.19
CA ASP A 71 26.88 -5.03 9.96
C ASP A 71 25.75 -5.58 9.05
N THR A 72 25.93 -6.83 8.61
CA THR A 72 24.88 -7.79 8.20
C THR A 72 24.03 -7.52 6.94
N THR A 73 24.24 -8.44 5.99
CA THR A 73 23.48 -8.79 4.77
C THR A 73 21.95 -8.84 4.96
N ALA A 74 21.19 -8.16 4.09
CA ALA A 74 19.72 -8.28 4.03
C ALA A 74 19.24 -8.38 2.57
N THR A 75 19.16 -9.62 2.08
CA THR A 75 18.42 -9.99 0.87
C THR A 75 16.99 -10.36 1.26
N GLN A 76 16.01 -9.90 0.48
CA GLN A 76 14.62 -10.38 0.55
C GLN A 76 14.60 -11.91 0.55
N THR A 77 14.26 -12.49 1.70
CA THR A 77 14.13 -13.94 1.85
C THR A 77 12.74 -14.21 2.34
N THR A 78 11.88 -14.70 1.45
CA THR A 78 10.82 -15.62 1.85
C THR A 78 11.52 -16.78 2.56
N THR A 79 11.43 -16.84 3.88
CA THR A 79 12.15 -17.84 4.68
C THR A 79 11.61 -19.26 4.40
N SER A 80 12.12 -19.88 3.35
CA SER A 80 12.47 -21.29 3.32
C SER A 80 13.83 -21.39 4.00
N LEU A 81 13.89 -22.07 5.13
CA LEU A 81 15.12 -22.33 5.89
C LEU A 81 15.96 -23.42 5.19
N ALA A 82 16.95 -23.02 4.38
CA ALA A 82 18.16 -23.78 4.00
C ALA A 82 18.86 -23.01 2.86
N THR A 83 20.15 -22.69 2.80
CA THR A 83 21.39 -22.87 3.58
C THR A 83 22.28 -21.65 3.21
N THR A 84 23.29 -21.20 3.97
CA THR A 84 24.67 -21.72 4.02
C THR A 84 25.40 -20.98 5.17
N ASP A 85 26.26 -21.71 5.91
CA ASP A 85 26.85 -21.36 7.22
C ASP A 85 25.84 -21.23 8.37
N ALA A 86 25.17 -22.35 8.66
CA ALA A 86 24.24 -22.44 9.76
C ALA A 86 24.98 -22.41 11.11
N VAL A 87 25.03 -21.22 11.73
CA VAL A 87 24.80 -21.16 13.18
C VAL A 87 23.47 -21.87 13.38
N VAL A 88 23.52 -23.15 13.80
CA VAL A 88 22.33 -23.89 14.21
C VAL A 88 21.79 -23.12 15.40
N THR A 89 20.83 -22.24 15.13
CA THR A 89 20.13 -21.56 16.20
C THR A 89 19.27 -22.65 16.83
N GLU A 90 19.66 -23.12 18.01
CA GLU A 90 18.99 -24.23 18.71
C GLU A 90 17.51 -23.92 19.00
N LYS A 91 17.09 -22.66 18.82
CA LYS A 91 15.73 -22.17 19.05
C LYS A 91 15.21 -21.36 17.88
N GLY A 92 13.90 -21.42 17.65
CA GLY A 92 13.24 -20.64 16.62
C GLY A 92 11.77 -20.39 16.92
N LEU A 93 11.22 -19.42 16.20
CA LEU A 93 9.80 -19.11 16.25
C LEU A 93 9.03 -20.03 15.32
N PHE A 94 7.91 -20.55 15.81
CA PHE A 94 7.03 -21.41 15.05
C PHE A 94 5.56 -21.00 15.27
N LEU A 95 4.76 -21.02 14.21
CA LEU A 95 3.33 -20.85 14.31
C LEU A 95 2.67 -22.21 14.54
N LYS A 96 2.33 -22.51 15.78
CA LYS A 96 1.62 -23.74 16.14
C LYS A 96 0.13 -23.56 15.88
N VAL A 97 -0.41 -24.31 14.93
CA VAL A 97 -1.85 -24.36 14.63
C VAL A 97 -2.52 -25.37 15.56
N GLN A 98 -3.65 -24.99 16.13
CA GLN A 98 -4.55 -25.88 16.86
C GLN A 98 -5.76 -26.15 15.97
N GLU A 99 -5.97 -27.43 15.65
CA GLU A 99 -7.15 -27.87 14.90
C GLU A 99 -8.41 -27.73 15.78
N GLY A 100 -9.43 -27.09 15.22
CA GLY A 100 -10.74 -26.85 15.85
C GLY A 100 -11.82 -26.70 14.78
N SER A 101 -13.07 -26.99 15.14
CA SER A 101 -14.15 -27.31 14.19
C SER A 101 -14.66 -26.17 13.30
N GLU A 102 -14.29 -24.90 13.54
CA GLU A 102 -14.76 -23.79 12.68
C GLU A 102 -13.74 -22.70 12.36
N ASN A 103 -12.58 -22.64 13.03
CA ASN A 103 -11.51 -21.72 12.69
C ASN A 103 -10.19 -22.29 13.20
N GLU A 104 -9.23 -22.58 12.31
CA GLU A 104 -7.86 -22.89 12.72
C GLU A 104 -7.33 -21.71 13.56
N THR A 105 -6.84 -21.99 14.76
CA THR A 105 -6.30 -20.97 15.66
C THR A 105 -4.82 -21.21 15.87
N GLY A 106 -4.01 -20.19 15.63
CA GLY A 106 -2.56 -20.24 15.76
C GLY A 106 -2.07 -19.62 17.07
N ARG A 107 -0.93 -20.10 17.56
CA ARG A 107 -0.11 -19.42 18.56
C ARG A 107 1.34 -19.39 18.10
N ILE A 108 2.01 -18.26 18.31
CA ILE A 108 3.44 -18.19 18.05
C ILE A 108 4.15 -18.78 19.26
N ILE A 109 5.02 -19.75 19.02
CA ILE A 109 5.80 -20.43 20.05
C ILE A 109 7.28 -20.21 19.84
N LEU A 110 8.04 -20.14 20.93
CA LEU A 110 9.48 -20.35 20.91
C LEU A 110 9.71 -21.84 21.10
N TYR A 111 10.32 -22.47 20.10
CA TYR A 111 10.59 -23.89 20.08
C TYR A 111 12.10 -24.13 20.10
N ASN A 112 12.55 -25.03 20.97
CA ASN A 112 13.92 -25.51 21.03
C ASN A 112 14.01 -26.80 20.18
N PHE A 113 14.75 -26.71 19.08
CA PHE A 113 14.94 -27.78 18.09
C PHE A 113 15.93 -28.86 18.55
N LYS A 114 16.72 -28.59 19.58
CA LYS A 114 17.67 -29.56 20.14
C LYS A 114 16.98 -30.54 21.07
N ASP A 115 16.06 -30.01 21.88
CA ASP A 115 15.35 -30.77 22.92
C ASP A 115 13.90 -31.09 22.54
N ASP A 116 13.48 -30.76 21.31
CA ASP A 116 12.12 -30.89 20.79
C ASP A 116 11.03 -30.31 21.70
N LYS A 117 11.35 -29.18 22.36
CA LYS A 117 10.53 -28.63 23.45
C LYS A 117 10.03 -27.22 23.13
N GLN A 118 8.73 -27.01 23.37
CA GLN A 118 8.15 -25.67 23.44
C GLN A 118 8.60 -24.98 24.75
N GLU A 119 9.26 -23.83 24.62
CA GLU A 119 9.75 -23.05 25.77
C GLU A 119 8.81 -21.92 26.16
N ALA A 120 8.19 -21.27 25.18
CA ALA A 120 7.27 -20.17 25.41
C ALA A 120 6.20 -20.10 24.31
N SER A 121 5.13 -19.35 24.56
CA SER A 121 4.09 -19.05 23.57
C SER A 121 3.44 -17.71 23.84
N THR A 122 2.89 -17.09 22.79
CA THR A 122 1.98 -15.95 22.94
C THR A 122 0.81 -16.30 23.86
N GLN A 123 0.38 -15.33 24.65
CA GLN A 123 -0.72 -15.45 25.62
C GLN A 123 -1.89 -14.55 25.25
N ASN A 124 -3.11 -14.96 25.61
CA ASN A 124 -4.35 -14.19 25.48
C ASN A 124 -4.69 -13.70 24.06
N ILE A 125 -4.09 -14.30 23.03
CA ILE A 125 -4.40 -14.03 21.62
C ILE A 125 -4.46 -15.33 20.83
N SER A 126 -5.19 -15.29 19.71
CA SER A 126 -5.32 -16.34 18.72
C SER A 126 -4.94 -15.79 17.35
N VAL A 127 -3.81 -16.23 16.79
CA VAL A 127 -3.38 -15.84 15.44
C VAL A 127 -4.28 -16.50 14.42
N LYS A 128 -4.84 -15.72 13.49
CA LYS A 128 -5.82 -16.21 12.49
C LYS A 128 -5.21 -16.56 11.14
N GLN A 129 -3.94 -16.23 10.96
CA GLN A 129 -3.22 -16.43 9.71
C GLN A 129 -2.26 -17.60 9.82
N ARG A 130 -1.88 -18.15 8.66
CA ARG A 130 -0.88 -19.22 8.52
C ARG A 130 0.53 -18.69 8.28
N THR A 131 0.68 -17.39 8.05
CA THR A 131 1.97 -16.72 7.81
C THR A 131 2.12 -15.59 8.81
N VAL A 132 3.32 -15.46 9.37
CA VAL A 132 3.72 -14.34 10.23
C VAL A 132 4.69 -13.47 9.43
N LEU A 133 4.44 -12.17 9.35
CA LEU A 133 5.36 -11.25 8.70
C LEU A 133 6.33 -10.66 9.72
N VAL A 134 7.56 -10.37 9.29
CA VAL A 134 8.50 -9.56 10.07
C VAL A 134 8.43 -8.14 9.55
N TYR A 135 8.12 -7.19 10.43
CA TYR A 135 8.07 -5.76 10.13
C TYR A 135 8.95 -5.02 11.13
N SER A 136 10.03 -4.38 10.67
CA SER A 136 10.96 -3.63 11.53
C SER A 136 11.43 -4.43 12.77
N ASN A 137 11.81 -5.70 12.57
CA ASN A 137 12.26 -6.64 13.61
C ASN A 137 11.20 -7.05 14.66
N VAL A 138 9.92 -6.71 14.47
CA VAL A 138 8.80 -7.27 15.24
C VAL A 138 7.93 -8.16 14.37
N LEU A 139 7.18 -9.05 14.99
CA LEU A 139 6.25 -9.92 14.28
C LEU A 139 4.94 -9.15 14.04
N LEU A 140 4.43 -9.18 12.82
CA LEU A 140 3.16 -8.60 12.42
C LEU A 140 2.18 -9.73 12.07
N VAL A 141 1.00 -9.71 12.70
CA VAL A 141 -0.05 -10.72 12.51
C VAL A 141 -1.45 -10.11 12.54
N VAL A 142 -2.41 -10.83 11.97
CA VAL A 142 -3.83 -10.72 12.31
C VAL A 142 -4.15 -11.72 13.41
N ALA A 143 -4.61 -11.21 14.55
CA ALA A 143 -4.94 -12.02 15.72
C ALA A 143 -6.20 -11.53 16.43
N GLU A 144 -6.84 -12.43 17.16
CA GLU A 144 -8.02 -12.16 17.98
C GLU A 144 -7.61 -12.19 19.46
N PRO A 145 -7.80 -11.09 20.22
CA PRO A 145 -7.71 -11.12 21.68
C PRO A 145 -8.71 -12.11 22.27
N ALA A 146 -8.33 -12.78 23.36
CA ALA A 146 -9.19 -13.76 24.02
C ALA A 146 -10.57 -13.16 24.35
N GLY A 147 -11.63 -13.78 23.84
CA GLY A 147 -13.02 -13.39 24.09
C GLY A 147 -13.53 -12.19 23.30
N SER A 148 -12.75 -11.61 22.38
CA SER A 148 -13.22 -10.44 21.60
C SER A 148 -14.18 -10.82 20.47
N GLY A 149 -13.99 -11.99 19.83
CA GLY A 149 -14.68 -12.35 18.59
C GLY A 149 -14.28 -11.49 17.37
N ALA A 150 -13.32 -10.58 17.53
CA ALA A 150 -12.88 -9.60 16.55
C ALA A 150 -11.36 -9.68 16.35
N SER A 151 -10.92 -9.67 15.09
CA SER A 151 -9.50 -9.77 14.75
C SER A 151 -8.90 -8.39 14.50
N TYR A 152 -7.62 -8.21 14.83
CA TYR A 152 -6.90 -6.93 14.75
C TYR A 152 -5.50 -7.16 14.19
N LEU A 153 -4.86 -6.11 13.67
CA LEU A 153 -3.41 -6.12 13.47
C LEU A 153 -2.74 -6.07 14.84
N MET A 154 -1.69 -6.86 15.02
CA MET A 154 -0.87 -6.83 16.22
C MET A 154 0.61 -6.89 15.89
N LEU A 155 1.40 -6.11 16.63
CA LEU A 155 2.86 -6.25 16.69
C LEU A 155 3.24 -7.07 17.91
N ILE A 156 4.07 -8.08 17.73
CA ILE A 156 4.52 -8.97 18.81
C ILE A 156 6.04 -8.90 18.92
N ASP A 157 6.53 -8.71 20.15
CA ASP A 157 7.96 -8.80 20.44
C ASP A 157 8.42 -10.26 20.22
N PRO A 158 9.39 -10.53 19.32
CA PRO A 158 9.79 -11.88 18.98
C PRO A 158 10.56 -12.60 20.11
N LYS A 159 11.07 -11.87 21.11
CA LYS A 159 11.79 -12.44 22.26
C LYS A 159 10.85 -12.71 23.43
N ALA A 160 10.01 -11.74 23.76
CA ALA A 160 9.07 -11.83 24.89
C ALA A 160 7.76 -12.55 24.52
N LEU A 161 7.43 -12.66 23.22
CA LEU A 161 6.15 -13.18 22.71
C LEU A 161 4.94 -12.43 23.28
N THR A 162 5.10 -11.14 23.53
CA THR A 162 4.06 -10.24 24.05
C THR A 162 3.59 -9.29 22.96
N VAL A 163 2.29 -8.97 22.97
CA VAL A 163 1.73 -7.93 22.10
C VAL A 163 2.26 -6.57 22.56
N THR A 164 2.87 -5.82 21.65
CA THR A 164 3.41 -4.48 21.89
C THR A 164 2.51 -3.38 21.34
N LYS A 165 1.76 -3.66 20.26
CA LYS A 165 0.76 -2.76 19.67
C LYS A 165 -0.40 -3.55 19.08
N GLN A 166 -1.56 -2.90 19.00
CA GLN A 166 -2.78 -3.41 18.35
C GLN A 166 -3.45 -2.28 17.56
N SER A 167 -4.00 -2.57 16.38
CA SER A 167 -4.85 -1.62 15.65
C SER A 167 -6.18 -1.35 16.38
N GLN A 168 -6.79 -0.20 16.13
CA GLN A 168 -8.15 0.09 16.59
C GLN A 168 -9.20 -0.53 15.66
N GLU A 169 -8.85 -0.64 14.38
CA GLU A 169 -9.67 -1.16 13.32
C GLU A 169 -9.75 -2.69 13.39
N GLU A 170 -10.97 -3.21 13.28
CA GLU A 170 -11.19 -4.63 13.07
C GLU A 170 -10.68 -5.02 11.68
N ILE A 171 -9.93 -6.11 11.63
CA ILE A 171 -9.37 -6.70 10.42
C ILE A 171 -10.16 -7.96 10.11
N PHE A 172 -10.43 -8.18 8.83
CA PHE A 172 -10.97 -9.46 8.42
C PHE A 172 -9.99 -10.58 8.76
N LYS A 173 -10.44 -11.58 9.53
CA LYS A 173 -9.60 -12.67 10.06
C LYS A 173 -8.76 -13.40 9.00
N GLY A 174 -9.27 -13.53 7.78
CA GLY A 174 -8.60 -14.18 6.65
C GLY A 174 -7.83 -13.21 5.75
N SER A 175 -7.65 -11.95 6.15
CA SER A 175 -6.92 -10.97 5.36
C SER A 175 -5.51 -11.47 5.10
N ILE A 176 -5.06 -11.36 3.84
CA ILE A 176 -3.63 -11.41 3.54
C ILE A 176 -3.02 -10.09 4.00
N LEU A 177 -1.77 -10.13 4.47
CA LEU A 177 -1.01 -8.93 4.81
C LEU A 177 0.03 -8.67 3.73
N ALA A 178 0.24 -7.40 3.42
CA ALA A 178 1.35 -6.95 2.59
C ALA A 178 2.04 -5.76 3.26
N THR A 179 3.31 -5.55 2.94
CA THR A 179 4.09 -4.40 3.40
C THR A 179 4.84 -3.78 2.24
N GLN A 180 5.00 -2.45 2.26
CA GLN A 180 5.87 -1.72 1.34
C GLN A 180 6.40 -0.47 2.03
N GLY A 181 7.72 -0.36 2.14
CA GLY A 181 8.35 0.66 2.97
C GLY A 181 7.83 0.57 4.42
N SER A 182 7.28 1.68 4.93
CA SER A 182 6.65 1.74 6.26
C SER A 182 5.16 1.36 6.24
N GLY A 183 4.54 1.18 5.07
CA GLY A 183 3.12 0.88 4.94
C GLY A 183 2.81 -0.58 5.20
N ILE A 184 1.75 -0.83 5.98
CA ILE A 184 1.15 -2.15 6.19
C ILE A 184 -0.24 -2.15 5.56
N TYR A 185 -0.57 -3.19 4.81
CA TYR A 185 -1.83 -3.29 4.07
C TYR A 185 -2.61 -4.52 4.48
N ALA A 186 -3.91 -4.32 4.73
CA ALA A 186 -4.83 -5.36 5.19
C ALA A 186 -6.27 -5.05 4.76
N VAL A 187 -7.16 -6.03 4.83
CA VAL A 187 -8.60 -5.86 4.63
C VAL A 187 -9.26 -5.49 5.95
N VAL A 188 -9.73 -4.25 6.05
CA VAL A 188 -10.44 -3.70 7.19
C VAL A 188 -11.90 -4.09 7.13
N LYS A 189 -12.45 -4.53 8.26
CA LYS A 189 -13.87 -4.83 8.43
C LYS A 189 -14.56 -3.64 9.10
N ARG A 190 -15.71 -3.24 8.57
CA ARG A 190 -16.62 -2.24 9.14
C ARG A 190 -18.05 -2.75 9.04
N GLY A 191 -18.56 -3.31 10.13
CA GLY A 191 -19.84 -4.02 10.11
C GLY A 191 -19.80 -5.21 9.14
N THR A 192 -20.62 -5.16 8.09
CA THR A 192 -20.69 -6.17 7.02
C THR A 192 -19.90 -5.78 5.77
N SER A 193 -19.21 -4.64 5.81
CA SER A 193 -18.42 -4.08 4.72
C SER A 193 -16.93 -4.23 4.92
N TYR A 194 -16.21 -4.33 3.80
CA TYR A 194 -14.78 -4.64 3.78
C TYR A 194 -14.07 -3.68 2.83
N PHE A 195 -12.90 -3.21 3.24
CA PHE A 195 -12.13 -2.22 2.50
C PHE A 195 -10.64 -2.54 2.56
N ALA A 196 -9.88 -2.18 1.53
CA ALA A 196 -8.43 -2.16 1.66
C ALA A 196 -8.03 -1.03 2.60
N GLY A 197 -7.20 -1.30 3.59
CA GLY A 197 -6.68 -0.33 4.55
C GLY A 197 -5.16 -0.28 4.50
N LYS A 198 -4.61 0.91 4.75
CA LYS A 198 -3.19 1.18 4.92
C LYS A 198 -2.96 1.62 6.36
N PHE A 199 -1.94 1.07 6.98
CA PHE A 199 -1.53 1.34 8.35
C PHE A 199 -0.06 1.77 8.39
N ASP A 200 0.29 2.56 9.40
CA ASP A 200 1.68 2.88 9.71
C ASP A 200 2.29 1.90 10.72
N GLY A 201 3.56 2.12 11.11
CA GLY A 201 4.24 1.30 12.12
C GLY A 201 3.72 1.48 13.56
N ALA A 202 2.78 2.38 13.79
CA ALA A 202 2.01 2.47 15.03
C ALA A 202 0.69 1.69 14.95
N LEU A 203 0.42 1.00 13.83
CA LEU A 203 -0.85 0.36 13.50
C LEU A 203 -2.03 1.34 13.48
N ALA A 204 -1.78 2.62 13.22
CA ALA A 204 -2.83 3.59 12.96
C ALA A 204 -3.21 3.53 11.47
N MET A 205 -4.50 3.45 11.17
CA MET A 205 -4.95 3.49 9.78
C MET A 205 -4.73 4.89 9.19
N THR A 206 -3.92 4.96 8.13
CA THR A 206 -3.56 6.21 7.44
C THR A 206 -4.33 6.44 6.15
N ALA A 207 -4.83 5.36 5.53
CA ALA A 207 -5.68 5.44 4.34
C ALA A 207 -6.59 4.21 4.22
N ARG A 208 -7.64 4.33 3.39
CA ARG A 208 -8.60 3.26 3.10
C ARG A 208 -9.16 3.44 1.69
N SER A 209 -9.44 2.34 0.99
CA SER A 209 -10.17 2.38 -0.28
C SER A 209 -11.56 2.99 -0.09
N GLN A 210 -12.01 3.75 -1.09
CA GLN A 210 -13.38 4.28 -1.11
C GLN A 210 -14.39 3.17 -1.45
N GLN A 211 -14.01 2.29 -2.38
CA GLN A 211 -14.82 1.15 -2.81
C GLN A 211 -14.61 -0.06 -1.90
N GLU A 212 -15.68 -0.82 -1.72
CA GLU A 212 -15.66 -2.08 -0.98
C GLU A 212 -14.95 -3.18 -1.75
N VAL A 213 -14.17 -3.98 -1.03
CA VAL A 213 -13.46 -5.14 -1.55
C VAL A 213 -14.12 -6.43 -1.06
N ILE A 214 -13.86 -7.54 -1.74
CA ILE A 214 -14.22 -8.85 -1.17
C ILE A 214 -13.30 -9.17 0.04
N PRO A 215 -13.79 -9.85 1.09
CA PRO A 215 -13.00 -10.08 2.31
C PRO A 215 -11.71 -10.87 2.06
N ASN A 216 -11.80 -11.93 1.25
CA ASN A 216 -10.69 -12.83 0.91
C ASN A 216 -9.88 -12.34 -0.31
N THR A 217 -9.91 -11.04 -0.62
CA THR A 217 -9.17 -10.52 -1.77
C THR A 217 -7.65 -10.72 -1.57
N PRO A 218 -6.90 -11.15 -2.59
CA PRO A 218 -5.46 -11.04 -2.54
C PRO A 218 -5.04 -9.58 -2.49
N ILE A 219 -3.94 -9.29 -1.81
CA ILE A 219 -3.29 -7.98 -1.83
C ILE A 219 -1.97 -8.13 -2.59
N LEU A 220 -1.91 -7.55 -3.78
CA LEU A 220 -0.70 -7.53 -4.61
C LEU A 220 -0.17 -6.11 -4.72
N ILE A 221 1.12 -5.91 -4.47
CA ILE A 221 1.78 -4.62 -4.66
C ILE A 221 2.74 -4.73 -5.85
N SER A 222 2.63 -3.80 -6.80
CA SER A 222 3.54 -3.68 -7.94
C SER A 222 3.82 -2.20 -8.22
N GLY A 223 5.10 -1.81 -8.12
CA GLY A 223 5.50 -0.41 -8.20
C GLY A 223 4.82 0.44 -7.13
N SER A 224 4.13 1.50 -7.55
CA SER A 224 3.38 2.41 -6.66
C SER A 224 1.90 2.02 -6.50
N TYR A 225 1.51 0.82 -6.95
CA TYR A 225 0.12 0.39 -6.95
C TYR A 225 -0.12 -0.85 -6.10
N LEU A 226 -1.29 -0.85 -5.45
CA LEU A 226 -1.88 -1.96 -4.73
C LEU A 226 -3.12 -2.43 -5.51
N TYR A 227 -3.19 -3.74 -5.73
CA TYR A 227 -4.25 -4.39 -6.47
C TYR A 227 -5.06 -5.27 -5.54
N VAL A 228 -6.37 -5.06 -5.55
CA VAL A 228 -7.39 -5.79 -4.77
C VAL A 228 -8.64 -5.96 -5.62
N GLN A 229 -9.51 -6.88 -5.26
CA GLN A 229 -10.76 -7.16 -5.94
C GLN A 229 -11.93 -6.50 -5.22
N ALA A 230 -12.65 -5.65 -5.95
CA ALA A 230 -13.89 -5.04 -5.50
C ALA A 230 -15.01 -6.08 -5.36
N ARG A 231 -16.07 -5.75 -4.60
CA ARG A 231 -17.24 -6.64 -4.45
C ARG A 231 -17.95 -6.98 -5.77
N ASN A 232 -17.88 -6.10 -6.76
CA ASN A 232 -18.45 -6.32 -8.10
C ASN A 232 -17.56 -7.21 -8.99
N GLY A 233 -16.40 -7.67 -8.49
CA GLY A 233 -15.47 -8.52 -9.21
C GLY A 233 -14.35 -7.78 -9.94
N GLU A 234 -14.42 -6.45 -10.06
CA GLU A 234 -13.40 -5.62 -10.71
C GLU A 234 -12.09 -5.63 -9.93
N ILE A 235 -10.96 -5.51 -10.63
CA ILE A 235 -9.66 -5.32 -10.01
C ILE A 235 -9.42 -3.82 -9.82
N LEU A 236 -9.38 -3.39 -8.57
CA LEU A 236 -9.04 -2.02 -8.20
C LEU A 236 -7.54 -1.85 -8.24
N ARG A 237 -7.09 -0.83 -8.98
CA ARG A 237 -5.71 -0.32 -8.93
C ARG A 237 -5.67 0.91 -8.04
N LEU A 238 -5.14 0.76 -6.83
CA LEU A 238 -5.07 1.79 -5.81
C LEU A 238 -3.64 2.33 -5.69
N GLN A 239 -3.46 3.64 -5.49
CA GLN A 239 -2.14 4.18 -5.15
C GLN A 239 -1.74 3.74 -3.73
N VAL A 240 -0.51 3.25 -3.55
CA VAL A 240 -0.04 2.74 -2.24
C VAL A 240 0.06 3.83 -1.17
N THR A 241 0.12 5.10 -1.59
CA THR A 241 0.24 6.27 -0.70
C THR A 241 -1.06 6.62 0.00
N ASP A 242 -2.17 6.67 -0.74
CA ASP A 242 -3.47 7.20 -0.29
C ASP A 242 -4.65 6.23 -0.49
N LEU A 243 -4.42 5.07 -1.11
CA LEU A 243 -5.44 4.10 -1.53
C LEU A 243 -6.56 4.67 -2.41
N ALA A 244 -6.31 5.79 -3.10
CA ALA A 244 -7.23 6.34 -4.09
C ALA A 244 -7.22 5.47 -5.36
N SER A 245 -8.41 5.23 -5.92
CA SER A 245 -8.54 4.54 -7.22
C SER A 245 -7.87 5.35 -8.31
N ARG A 246 -7.07 4.68 -9.13
CA ARG A 246 -6.60 5.20 -10.41
C ARG A 246 -7.12 4.24 -11.44
N ASP A 247 -8.32 4.53 -11.95
CA ASP A 247 -9.04 3.69 -12.91
C ASP A 247 -8.08 2.99 -13.86
N SER A 248 -8.17 1.67 -13.96
CA SER A 248 -7.55 0.97 -15.06
C SER A 248 -8.13 1.55 -16.33
N ALA A 249 -7.28 2.11 -17.20
CA ALA A 249 -7.66 2.30 -18.58
C ALA A 249 -8.29 0.98 -19.02
N SER A 250 -9.56 1.04 -19.43
CA SER A 250 -10.29 -0.09 -19.98
C SER A 250 -9.38 -0.78 -20.97
N VAL A 251 -9.00 -2.03 -20.66
CA VAL A 251 -8.32 -2.86 -21.65
C VAL A 251 -9.35 -3.06 -22.77
N PRO A 252 -9.06 -2.60 -24.00
CA PRO A 252 -9.98 -2.69 -25.13
C PRO A 252 -10.28 -4.14 -25.52
#